data_AF-A0A6D2K9B3-F1
#
_entry.id   AF-A0A6D2K9B3-F1
#
_cell.length_a   1.000
_cell.length_b   1.000
_cell.length_c   1.000
_cell.angle_alpha   90.00
_cell.angle_beta   90.00
_cell.angle_gamma   90.00
#
_symmetry.space_group_name_H-M   'P 1'
#
loop_
_entity.id
_entity.type
_entity.pdbx_description
1 polymer ?
#
loop_
_entity_poly.entity_id
_entity_poly.type
_entity_poly.pdbx_seq_one_letter_code
_entity_poly.pdbx_strand_id
1 'polypeptide(L)'
;MLMMSPTLRSLWFLSTTVVTILGLLGQNLPCVLSSPHRILVDTDVDTDDLFALLYLLKLNRSEFDLVGITLSANAWTNAGHGVNHLYDLLHMMGRDDIPVGVGGEGGVLADGTILSDVGGYLPIIEQGMTTTGECRYRQAIPKGSGGLLDIDSNYGFRKQFLPQGNRSYTPLRQPTAQKVITDKVSEGPVTVILIGSHTNFALFMMSNPHLKHNINHIYVMGGGVRSRNPTGCCPANSTAAECQPRQCGNRGNLFTDYTSNPYSEFNMFADPFAAYQVFHSGVPVTLVPLDATNTIPINKKFFETFENNQRTYEAQYTFLSLKIARDTWFDDEFYQSYFMWDSFTAGVAVSIMRNSGKNNNKNGENDFAEMEYMNITVVTSNKPYGKSDGSNPFFDKRRTPKFNLTLGGVHSGHVQMGLRDPFCIPKSGKGRCKVEINLRNLLMKLSSTVLREGIDTPIPTVENRPFNKEILKWRRLGSLKPPSIGNRL
;
A
#
# COMPACT_ATOMS: atom_id res chain seq x y z
N MET A 1 76.79 11.53 -0.75
CA MET A 1 76.07 11.82 0.50
C MET A 1 75.69 13.30 0.51
N LEU A 2 74.46 13.65 0.11
CA LEU A 2 74.03 15.05 0.01
C LEU A 2 73.80 15.65 1.41
N MET A 3 74.56 16.69 1.76
CA MET A 3 74.42 17.38 3.04
C MET A 3 73.20 18.33 2.99
N MET A 4 72.01 17.80 3.26
CA MET A 4 70.82 18.64 3.54
C MET A 4 71.08 19.51 4.77
N SER A 5 70.73 20.80 4.67
CA SER A 5 70.86 21.76 5.78
C SER A 5 70.02 21.36 7.00
N PRO A 6 70.35 21.85 8.22
CA PRO A 6 69.59 21.52 9.44
C PRO A 6 68.10 21.88 9.35
N THR A 7 67.80 23.03 8.73
CA THR A 7 66.42 23.48 8.48
C THR A 7 65.68 22.57 7.51
N LEU A 8 66.33 22.14 6.42
CA LEU A 8 65.71 21.26 5.44
C LEU A 8 65.46 19.85 6.00
N ARG A 9 66.34 19.35 6.89
CA ARG A 9 66.09 18.11 7.65
C ARG A 9 64.89 18.25 8.58
N SER A 10 64.79 19.35 9.34
CA SER A 10 63.67 19.60 10.25
C SER A 10 62.33 19.64 9.51
N LEU A 11 62.26 20.33 8.37
CA LEU A 11 61.09 20.35 7.48
C LEU A 11 60.75 18.96 6.92
N TRP A 12 61.75 18.15 6.55
CA TRP A 12 61.54 16.78 6.07
C TRP A 12 60.96 15.87 7.15
N PHE A 13 61.50 15.93 8.38
CA PHE A 13 60.97 15.20 9.53
C PHE A 13 59.56 15.65 9.92
N LEU A 14 59.27 16.95 9.89
CA LEU A 14 57.93 17.46 10.14
C LEU A 14 56.94 16.95 9.09
N SER A 15 57.32 16.96 7.81
CA SER A 15 56.52 16.45 6.70
C SER A 15 56.24 14.94 6.82
N THR A 16 57.27 14.12 7.07
CA THR A 16 57.06 12.66 7.22
C THR A 16 56.27 12.32 8.48
N THR A 17 56.41 13.09 9.56
CA THR A 17 55.62 12.93 10.80
C THR A 17 54.15 13.30 10.57
N VAL A 18 53.87 14.41 9.87
CA VAL A 18 52.48 14.78 9.49
C VAL A 18 51.87 13.74 8.56
N VAL A 19 52.61 13.23 7.57
CA VAL A 19 52.12 12.18 6.66
C VAL A 19 51.90 10.84 7.38
N THR A 20 52.74 10.45 8.35
CA THR A 20 52.50 9.23 9.15
C THR A 20 51.35 9.40 10.14
N ILE A 21 51.19 10.57 10.77
CA ILE A 21 50.02 10.86 11.62
C ILE A 21 48.73 10.85 10.80
N LEU A 22 48.70 11.48 9.62
CA LEU A 22 47.56 11.41 8.69
C LEU A 22 47.31 9.98 8.18
N GLY A 23 48.35 9.19 7.94
CA GLY A 23 48.23 7.78 7.58
C GLY A 23 47.65 6.91 8.71
N LEU A 24 48.09 7.13 9.95
CA LEU A 24 47.61 6.42 11.14
C LEU A 24 46.19 6.84 11.57
N LEU A 25 45.82 8.11 11.35
CA LEU A 25 44.44 8.59 11.48
C LEU A 25 43.56 8.05 10.34
N GLY A 26 44.09 7.97 9.11
CA GLY A 26 43.40 7.41 7.96
C GLY A 26 43.13 5.90 8.06
N GLN A 27 44.00 5.14 8.73
CA GLN A 27 43.79 3.72 9.02
C GLN A 27 42.80 3.46 10.17
N ASN A 28 42.46 4.49 10.96
CA ASN A 28 41.47 4.42 12.04
C ASN A 28 40.17 5.16 11.73
N LEU A 29 39.86 5.38 10.44
CA LEU A 29 38.45 5.45 10.05
C LEU A 29 37.85 4.07 10.32
N PRO A 30 36.93 3.90 11.29
CA PRO A 30 36.15 2.68 11.32
C PRO A 30 35.47 2.57 9.96
N CYS A 31 35.53 1.38 9.36
CA CYS A 31 34.62 1.04 8.27
C CYS A 31 33.22 1.42 8.76
N VAL A 32 32.60 2.41 8.13
CA VAL A 32 31.23 2.76 8.43
C VAL A 32 30.42 1.56 7.94
N LEU A 33 30.16 0.61 8.84
CA LEU A 33 29.07 -0.33 8.65
C LEU A 33 27.87 0.54 8.34
N SER A 34 27.38 0.44 7.10
CA SER A 34 26.17 1.13 6.70
C SER A 34 25.11 0.84 7.76
N SER A 35 24.56 1.90 8.36
CA SER A 35 23.43 1.74 9.27
C SER A 35 22.34 0.93 8.56
N PRO A 36 21.67 -0.02 9.23
CA PRO A 36 20.65 -0.84 8.60
C PRO A 36 19.58 0.05 7.98
N HIS A 37 18.99 -0.42 6.87
CA HIS A 37 17.85 0.25 6.26
C HIS A 37 16.70 0.28 7.27
N ARG A 38 16.40 1.47 7.80
CA ARG A 38 15.29 1.69 8.73
C ARG A 38 13.98 1.61 7.94
N ILE A 39 13.07 0.75 8.38
CA ILE A 39 11.76 0.51 7.77
C ILE A 39 10.66 0.87 8.78
N LEU A 40 9.68 1.64 8.34
CA LEU A 40 8.40 1.81 9.02
C LEU A 40 7.28 1.21 8.16
N VAL A 41 6.37 0.45 8.79
CA VAL A 41 5.24 -0.19 8.09
C VAL A 41 3.92 0.41 8.59
N ASP A 42 3.05 0.84 7.68
CA ASP A 42 1.63 1.14 7.98
C ASP A 42 0.76 0.05 7.33
N THR A 43 -0.07 -0.61 8.14
CA THR A 43 -0.71 -1.90 7.88
C THR A 43 -2.14 -1.90 8.40
N ASP A 44 -3.02 -2.72 7.85
CA ASP A 44 -4.35 -3.00 8.43
C ASP A 44 -4.58 -4.46 8.83
N VAL A 45 -3.52 -5.27 8.84
CA VAL A 45 -3.37 -6.53 9.58
C VAL A 45 -4.37 -7.63 9.16
N ASP A 46 -4.64 -7.71 7.86
CA ASP A 46 -5.20 -8.90 7.22
C ASP A 46 -4.10 -9.97 6.97
N THR A 47 -4.47 -11.06 6.32
CA THR A 47 -3.70 -12.30 6.23
C THR A 47 -2.37 -12.10 5.49
N ASP A 48 -2.34 -11.32 4.40
CA ASP A 48 -1.10 -11.07 3.66
C ASP A 48 -0.22 -9.97 4.27
N ASP A 49 -0.77 -9.04 5.08
CA ASP A 49 0.02 -8.20 5.99
C ASP A 49 0.82 -9.06 6.99
N LEU A 50 0.20 -10.10 7.57
CA LEU A 50 0.88 -10.94 8.56
C LEU A 50 2.08 -11.65 7.96
N PHE A 51 1.96 -12.14 6.72
CA PHE A 51 3.08 -12.70 5.98
C PHE A 51 4.15 -11.62 5.67
N ALA A 52 3.74 -10.40 5.31
CA ALA A 52 4.66 -9.29 5.05
C ALA A 52 5.45 -8.89 6.31
N LEU A 53 4.77 -8.76 7.45
CA LEU A 53 5.36 -8.47 8.75
C LEU A 53 6.29 -9.59 9.20
N LEU A 54 5.88 -10.86 9.10
CA LEU A 54 6.74 -12.01 9.43
C LEU A 54 7.98 -12.07 8.54
N TYR A 55 7.85 -11.79 7.24
CA TYR A 55 8.98 -11.69 6.31
C TYR A 55 9.96 -10.60 6.76
N LEU A 56 9.49 -9.38 7.02
CA LEU A 56 10.31 -8.26 7.48
C LEU A 56 10.98 -8.54 8.84
N LEU A 57 10.25 -9.13 9.79
CA LEU A 57 10.75 -9.49 11.12
C LEU A 57 11.80 -10.62 11.10
N LYS A 58 11.86 -11.42 10.03
CA LYS A 58 12.87 -12.48 9.80
C LYS A 58 14.11 -12.00 9.05
N LEU A 59 14.17 -10.74 8.59
CA LEU A 59 15.35 -10.20 7.91
C LEU A 59 16.55 -10.03 8.87
N ASN A 60 17.75 -9.94 8.28
CA ASN A 60 18.97 -9.69 9.05
C ASN A 60 18.93 -8.26 9.63
N ARG A 61 18.90 -8.16 10.97
CA ARG A 61 18.84 -6.88 11.71
C ARG A 61 20.04 -5.96 11.46
N SER A 62 21.18 -6.49 11.03
CA SER A 62 22.35 -5.70 10.64
C SER A 62 22.22 -5.05 9.25
N GLU A 63 21.19 -5.43 8.48
CA GLU A 63 20.91 -4.97 7.12
C GLU A 63 19.58 -4.20 7.05
N PHE A 64 18.58 -4.66 7.80
CA PHE A 64 17.21 -4.11 7.85
C PHE A 64 16.72 -3.98 9.29
N ASP A 65 16.27 -2.79 9.68
CA ASP A 65 15.68 -2.57 11.00
C ASP A 65 14.24 -2.07 10.87
N LEU A 66 13.28 -2.91 11.26
CA LEU A 66 11.88 -2.52 11.38
C LEU A 66 11.74 -1.67 12.65
N VAL A 67 11.70 -0.35 12.49
CA VAL A 67 11.78 0.64 13.60
C VAL A 67 10.41 0.99 14.20
N GLY A 68 9.32 0.66 13.52
CA GLY A 68 7.96 0.93 13.97
C GLY A 68 6.91 0.34 13.05
N ILE A 69 5.75 0.03 13.61
CA ILE A 69 4.56 -0.42 12.89
C ILE A 69 3.41 0.52 13.26
N THR A 70 2.56 0.88 12.31
CA THR A 70 1.33 1.63 12.57
C THR A 70 0.12 0.94 11.96
N LEU A 71 -0.99 0.93 12.70
CA LEU A 71 -2.25 0.32 12.30
C LEU A 71 -3.19 1.37 11.72
N SER A 72 -3.63 1.16 10.48
CA SER A 72 -4.73 1.87 9.83
C SER A 72 -6.07 1.23 10.24
N ALA A 73 -6.76 1.81 11.23
CA ALA A 73 -8.08 1.31 11.68
C ALA A 73 -9.25 1.65 10.72
N ASN A 74 -8.94 2.21 9.55
CA ASN A 74 -9.90 2.61 8.53
C ASN A 74 -10.26 1.49 7.54
N ALA A 75 -9.56 0.36 7.60
CA ALA A 75 -9.67 -0.74 6.65
C ALA A 75 -9.96 -2.08 7.37
N TRP A 76 -9.26 -3.18 7.05
CA TRP A 76 -9.67 -4.58 7.32
C TRP A 76 -9.70 -5.02 8.79
N THR A 77 -9.09 -4.25 9.71
CA THR A 77 -9.06 -4.59 11.15
C THR A 77 -9.53 -3.45 12.05
N ASN A 78 -10.18 -3.78 13.17
CA ASN A 78 -10.49 -2.85 14.23
C ASN A 78 -9.27 -2.58 15.12
N ALA A 79 -9.05 -1.30 15.45
CA ALA A 79 -7.95 -0.79 16.28
C ALA A 79 -7.50 -1.72 17.42
N GLY A 80 -8.40 -2.05 18.35
CA GLY A 80 -8.06 -2.87 19.51
C GLY A 80 -7.78 -4.34 19.22
N HIS A 81 -8.30 -4.86 18.10
CA HIS A 81 -8.01 -6.22 17.66
C HIS A 81 -6.65 -6.28 16.96
N GLY A 82 -6.41 -5.40 15.99
CA GLY A 82 -5.16 -5.31 15.24
C GLY A 82 -3.96 -4.96 16.10
N VAL A 83 -4.07 -4.00 17.03
CA VAL A 83 -2.95 -3.67 17.94
C VAL A 83 -2.58 -4.87 18.82
N ASN A 84 -3.57 -5.59 19.36
CA ASN A 84 -3.27 -6.80 20.13
C ASN A 84 -2.71 -7.91 19.23
N HIS A 85 -3.17 -8.04 17.98
CA HIS A 85 -2.59 -8.97 17.00
C HIS A 85 -1.10 -8.66 16.75
N LEU A 86 -0.77 -7.39 16.51
CA LEU A 86 0.61 -6.94 16.36
C LEU A 86 1.44 -7.20 17.62
N TYR A 87 0.89 -6.99 18.82
CA TYR A 87 1.60 -7.32 20.07
C TYR A 87 1.83 -8.82 20.25
N ASP A 88 0.82 -9.66 20.01
CA ASP A 88 0.93 -11.12 20.08
C ASP A 88 1.98 -11.64 19.05
N LEU A 89 2.00 -11.07 17.85
CA LEU A 89 2.97 -11.37 16.77
C LEU A 89 4.39 -10.91 17.12
N LEU A 90 4.55 -9.68 17.62
CA LEU A 90 5.85 -9.13 18.03
C LEU A 90 6.42 -9.89 19.22
N HIS A 91 5.58 -10.28 20.18
CA HIS A 91 5.99 -11.09 21.33
C HIS A 91 6.49 -12.48 20.90
N MET A 92 5.73 -13.17 20.04
CA MET A 92 6.16 -14.42 19.40
C MET A 92 7.53 -14.29 18.70
N MET A 93 7.78 -13.15 18.06
CA MET A 93 9.03 -12.86 17.33
C MET A 93 10.16 -12.32 18.22
N GLY A 94 9.95 -12.15 19.53
CA GLY A 94 10.93 -11.54 20.43
C GLY A 94 11.25 -10.08 20.11
N ARG A 95 10.30 -9.36 19.50
CA ARG A 95 10.42 -7.97 19.02
C ARG A 95 9.48 -6.99 19.74
N ASP A 96 9.32 -7.18 21.05
CA ASP A 96 8.60 -6.25 21.92
C ASP A 96 9.21 -4.84 21.98
N ASP A 97 10.43 -4.65 21.46
CA ASP A 97 11.10 -3.35 21.25
C ASP A 97 10.43 -2.48 20.18
N ILE A 98 9.69 -3.05 19.23
CA ILE A 98 9.09 -2.29 18.13
C ILE A 98 7.84 -1.54 18.64
N PRO A 99 7.78 -0.20 18.53
CA PRO A 99 6.59 0.58 18.87
C PRO A 99 5.48 0.31 17.85
N VAL A 100 4.25 0.18 18.37
CA VAL A 100 3.03 0.09 17.55
C VAL A 100 2.21 1.35 17.77
N GLY A 101 1.88 2.07 16.69
CA GLY A 101 0.93 3.18 16.72
C GLY A 101 -0.44 2.77 16.17
N VAL A 102 -1.52 3.40 16.64
CA VAL A 102 -2.87 3.22 16.06
C VAL A 102 -3.42 4.52 15.50
N GLY A 103 -4.06 4.48 14.34
CA GLY A 103 -4.50 5.70 13.66
C GLY A 103 -5.76 5.58 12.81
N GLY A 104 -6.09 6.73 12.21
CA GLY A 104 -7.43 7.21 11.85
C GLY A 104 -7.66 8.60 12.48
N GLU A 105 -8.75 9.29 12.15
CA GLU A 105 -8.83 10.77 12.28
C GLU A 105 -9.44 11.36 13.55
N GLY A 106 -9.23 10.75 14.70
CA GLY A 106 -9.68 11.33 15.97
C GLY A 106 -9.12 12.74 16.24
N GLY A 107 -8.10 13.16 15.49
CA GLY A 107 -7.46 14.46 15.55
C GLY A 107 -7.81 15.50 14.47
N VAL A 108 -8.75 15.27 13.56
CA VAL A 108 -9.09 16.29 12.53
C VAL A 108 -10.26 17.15 12.99
N LEU A 109 -9.99 18.41 13.33
CA LEU A 109 -11.03 19.38 13.73
C LEU A 109 -12.00 19.69 12.58
N ALA A 110 -13.14 20.29 12.96
CA ALA A 110 -14.21 20.62 12.03
C ALA A 110 -13.76 21.55 10.88
N ASP A 111 -12.75 22.40 11.08
CA ASP A 111 -12.15 23.29 10.07
C ASP A 111 -11.09 22.60 9.17
N GLY A 112 -10.61 21.41 9.55
CA GLY A 112 -9.52 20.70 8.88
C GLY A 112 -8.15 20.87 9.56
N THR A 113 -8.07 21.50 10.74
CA THR A 113 -6.86 21.52 11.56
C THR A 113 -6.54 20.10 12.05
N ILE A 114 -5.33 19.61 11.78
CA ILE A 114 -4.85 18.31 12.24
C ILE A 114 -4.14 18.48 13.58
N LEU A 115 -4.63 17.79 14.61
CA LEU A 115 -4.03 17.74 15.95
C LEU A 115 -2.91 16.69 16.01
N SER A 116 -1.89 16.94 16.84
CA SER A 116 -0.61 16.22 16.80
C SER A 116 -0.57 14.85 17.51
N ASP A 117 -1.46 14.57 18.46
CA ASP A 117 -1.45 13.31 19.22
C ASP A 117 -2.86 12.88 19.67
N VAL A 118 -3.69 12.50 18.70
CA VAL A 118 -5.05 11.99 18.95
C VAL A 118 -5.39 10.93 17.89
N GLY A 119 -5.61 9.70 18.35
CA GLY A 119 -6.03 8.59 17.50
C GLY A 119 -7.54 8.56 17.28
N GLY A 120 -7.97 8.06 16.12
CA GLY A 120 -9.36 7.70 15.87
C GLY A 120 -9.45 6.61 14.81
N TYR A 121 -10.59 6.53 14.13
CA TYR A 121 -11.03 5.30 13.44
C TYR A 121 -11.74 5.57 12.10
N LEU A 122 -11.58 6.78 11.57
CA LEU A 122 -12.41 7.37 10.51
C LEU A 122 -11.49 7.86 9.34
N PRO A 123 -11.90 7.82 8.05
CA PRO A 123 -11.12 8.27 6.87
C PRO A 123 -11.42 9.71 6.39
N ILE A 124 -10.50 10.38 5.67
CA ILE A 124 -10.42 11.87 5.62
C ILE A 124 -11.69 12.51 5.05
N ILE A 125 -12.35 11.76 4.18
CA ILE A 125 -13.65 12.11 3.57
C ILE A 125 -14.82 11.52 4.39
N GLU A 126 -14.80 11.59 5.72
CA GLU A 126 -15.95 11.16 6.55
C GLU A 126 -17.12 12.16 6.51
N GLN A 127 -18.33 11.68 6.83
CA GLN A 127 -19.55 12.47 6.92
C GLN A 127 -20.37 12.09 8.16
N GLY A 128 -20.67 13.09 8.99
CA GLY A 128 -21.89 13.09 9.81
C GLY A 128 -23.15 13.18 8.92
N MET A 129 -24.34 12.81 9.37
CA MET A 129 -24.88 13.21 10.67
C MET A 129 -25.65 12.10 11.42
N THR A 130 -24.94 11.24 12.14
CA THR A 130 -25.53 10.47 13.25
C THR A 130 -24.47 10.28 14.33
N THR A 131 -24.86 10.10 15.58
CA THR A 131 -23.98 9.64 16.68
C THR A 131 -23.71 8.12 16.64
N THR A 132 -24.32 7.42 15.69
CA THR A 132 -24.24 5.96 15.46
C THR A 132 -24.32 5.69 13.96
N GLY A 133 -23.22 5.94 13.23
CA GLY A 133 -23.18 5.89 11.77
C GLY A 133 -21.85 5.36 11.27
N GLU A 134 -21.89 4.66 10.14
CA GLU A 134 -20.76 3.87 9.66
C GLU A 134 -19.96 4.63 8.61
N CYS A 135 -18.63 4.62 8.72
CA CYS A 135 -17.74 5.27 7.76
C CYS A 135 -18.01 4.76 6.34
N ARG A 136 -18.44 5.66 5.45
CA ARG A 136 -18.98 5.31 4.11
C ARG A 136 -18.10 4.37 3.30
N TYR A 137 -16.78 4.60 3.31
CA TYR A 137 -15.80 3.78 2.61
C TYR A 137 -15.56 2.44 3.32
N ARG A 138 -15.47 2.45 4.66
CA ARG A 138 -15.26 1.23 5.48
C ARG A 138 -16.45 0.26 5.46
N GLN A 139 -17.66 0.73 5.14
CA GLN A 139 -18.82 -0.14 4.88
C GLN A 139 -18.56 -1.15 3.75
N ALA A 140 -17.56 -0.92 2.88
CA ALA A 140 -17.20 -1.86 1.82
C ALA A 140 -16.50 -3.11 2.36
N ILE A 141 -16.07 -3.09 3.62
CA ILE A 141 -15.52 -4.25 4.31
C ILE A 141 -16.67 -4.88 5.11
N PRO A 142 -17.05 -6.14 4.83
CA PRO A 142 -18.12 -6.79 5.58
C PRO A 142 -17.84 -6.79 7.08
N LYS A 143 -18.88 -6.67 7.92
CA LYS A 143 -18.70 -6.83 9.37
C LYS A 143 -18.58 -8.28 9.81
N GLY A 144 -19.28 -9.18 9.12
CA GLY A 144 -19.40 -10.59 9.46
C GLY A 144 -18.36 -11.46 8.76
N SER A 145 -18.81 -12.60 8.26
CA SER A 145 -17.94 -13.57 7.58
C SER A 145 -17.24 -12.97 6.35
N GLY A 146 -15.96 -13.30 6.18
CA GLY A 146 -15.11 -12.73 5.13
C GLY A 146 -14.85 -11.22 5.32
N GLY A 147 -14.75 -10.77 6.57
CA GLY A 147 -14.64 -9.36 6.94
C GLY A 147 -14.23 -9.15 8.40
N LEU A 148 -14.54 -7.98 8.95
CA LEU A 148 -13.94 -7.46 10.19
C LEU A 148 -13.89 -8.46 11.35
N LEU A 149 -14.98 -9.19 11.65
CA LEU A 149 -15.00 -10.15 12.78
C LEU A 149 -14.06 -11.34 12.58
N ASP A 150 -13.91 -11.81 11.34
CA ASP A 150 -12.99 -12.87 11.00
C ASP A 150 -11.54 -12.35 11.07
N ILE A 151 -11.23 -11.21 10.46
CA ILE A 151 -9.88 -10.65 10.45
C ILE A 151 -9.41 -10.23 11.86
N ASP A 152 -10.26 -9.56 12.64
CA ASP A 152 -10.02 -9.12 14.03
C ASP A 152 -9.54 -10.23 14.99
N SER A 153 -9.93 -11.46 14.69
CA SER A 153 -9.64 -12.64 15.49
C SER A 153 -8.68 -13.61 14.81
N ASN A 154 -8.27 -13.30 13.57
CA ASN A 154 -7.74 -14.24 12.59
C ASN A 154 -8.52 -15.57 12.68
N TYR A 155 -9.79 -15.51 12.28
CA TYR A 155 -10.79 -16.58 12.32
C TYR A 155 -10.80 -17.37 13.64
N GLY A 156 -10.73 -16.63 14.76
CA GLY A 156 -10.77 -17.15 16.13
C GLY A 156 -9.45 -17.72 16.68
N PHE A 157 -8.50 -18.15 15.84
CA PHE A 157 -7.31 -18.87 16.33
C PHE A 157 -6.19 -17.96 16.85
N ARG A 158 -6.22 -16.63 16.61
CA ARG A 158 -5.17 -15.71 17.08
C ARG A 158 -4.85 -15.87 18.58
N LYS A 159 -5.88 -15.82 19.44
CA LYS A 159 -5.72 -15.95 20.91
C LYS A 159 -5.38 -17.37 21.37
N GLN A 160 -5.84 -18.39 20.64
CA GLN A 160 -5.55 -19.78 20.96
C GLN A 160 -4.11 -20.16 20.58
N PHE A 161 -3.61 -19.56 19.49
CA PHE A 161 -2.29 -19.80 18.97
C PHE A 161 -1.28 -18.83 19.57
N LEU A 162 -1.20 -17.57 19.10
CA LEU A 162 -0.09 -16.67 19.41
C LEU A 162 0.08 -16.45 20.93
N PRO A 163 1.33 -16.45 21.46
CA PRO A 163 1.59 -16.15 22.86
C PRO A 163 1.30 -14.67 23.15
N GLN A 164 0.60 -14.40 24.27
CA GLN A 164 0.35 -13.04 24.73
C GLN A 164 1.50 -12.54 25.60
N GLY A 165 2.10 -11.42 25.21
CA GLY A 165 3.09 -10.71 26.00
C GLY A 165 2.48 -9.79 27.06
N ASN A 166 3.32 -8.98 27.70
CA ASN A 166 2.87 -7.98 28.70
C ASN A 166 2.18 -6.75 28.06
N ARG A 167 2.26 -6.59 26.74
CA ARG A 167 1.69 -5.46 25.99
C ARG A 167 0.23 -5.78 25.64
N SER A 168 -0.66 -4.82 25.86
CA SER A 168 -2.06 -4.92 25.46
C SER A 168 -2.60 -3.56 25.04
N TYR A 169 -3.55 -3.55 24.10
CA TYR A 169 -4.22 -2.33 23.66
C TYR A 169 -5.02 -1.71 24.81
N THR A 170 -4.82 -0.41 25.04
CA THR A 170 -5.64 0.40 25.95
C THR A 170 -5.90 1.75 25.27
N PRO A 171 -7.17 2.14 24.97
CA PRO A 171 -7.48 3.33 24.17
C PRO A 171 -6.80 4.63 24.63
N LEU A 172 -6.66 4.84 25.94
CA LEU A 172 -6.07 6.05 26.53
C LEU A 172 -4.55 6.00 26.73
N ARG A 173 -3.90 4.88 26.40
CA ARG A 173 -2.44 4.67 26.56
C ARG A 173 -1.74 4.23 25.28
N GLN A 174 -2.48 3.79 24.28
CA GLN A 174 -1.94 3.35 23.00
C GLN A 174 -1.33 4.55 22.26
N PRO A 175 -0.04 4.50 21.87
CA PRO A 175 0.54 5.53 21.02
C PRO A 175 -0.25 5.71 19.73
N THR A 176 -0.41 6.94 19.29
CA THR A 176 -1.05 7.23 18.01
C THR A 176 -0.11 6.89 16.86
N ALA A 177 -0.66 6.59 15.67
CA ALA A 177 0.14 6.39 14.47
C ALA A 177 0.95 7.66 14.15
N GLN A 178 0.36 8.84 14.34
CA GLN A 178 1.04 10.13 14.17
C GLN A 178 2.27 10.25 15.09
N LYS A 179 2.13 9.88 16.37
CA LYS A 179 3.24 9.88 17.31
C LYS A 179 4.36 8.92 16.88
N VAL A 180 4.03 7.66 16.57
CA VAL A 180 5.04 6.65 16.19
C VAL A 180 5.75 7.03 14.88
N ILE A 181 5.01 7.51 13.86
CA ILE A 181 5.61 7.98 12.60
C ILE A 181 6.49 9.21 12.87
N THR A 182 6.00 10.21 13.61
CA THR A 182 6.77 11.43 13.89
C THR A 182 8.05 11.14 14.67
N ASP A 183 7.97 10.34 15.74
CA ASP A 183 9.13 9.95 16.54
C ASP A 183 10.16 9.21 15.65
N LYS A 184 9.73 8.24 14.83
CA LYS A 184 10.64 7.42 14.00
C LYS A 184 11.17 8.09 12.73
N VAL A 185 10.43 9.03 12.14
CA VAL A 185 10.95 9.86 11.04
C VAL A 185 11.90 10.93 11.57
N SER A 186 11.70 11.45 12.79
CA SER A 186 12.59 12.46 13.40
C SER A 186 13.96 11.90 13.77
N GLU A 187 14.05 10.60 14.08
CA GLU A 187 15.32 9.89 14.34
C GLU A 187 16.27 9.83 13.13
N GLY A 188 15.80 10.11 11.91
CA GLY A 188 16.61 10.17 10.69
C GLY A 188 15.98 9.44 9.49
N PRO A 189 16.75 9.23 8.41
CA PRO A 189 16.27 8.60 7.18
C PRO A 189 15.54 7.26 7.41
N VAL A 190 14.41 7.08 6.72
CA VAL A 190 13.56 5.89 6.84
C VAL A 190 12.86 5.58 5.51
N THR A 191 12.73 4.29 5.21
CA THR A 191 11.87 3.76 4.14
C THR A 191 10.49 3.47 4.73
N VAL A 192 9.43 3.86 4.04
CA VAL A 192 8.05 3.61 4.47
C VAL A 192 7.41 2.56 3.56
N ILE A 193 6.72 1.59 4.15
CA ILE A 193 5.92 0.59 3.44
C ILE A 193 4.47 0.80 3.89
N LEU A 194 3.59 1.14 2.94
CA LEU A 194 2.16 1.31 3.16
C LEU A 194 1.44 0.13 2.51
N ILE A 195 0.91 -0.75 3.35
CA ILE A 195 0.14 -1.94 2.96
C ILE A 195 -1.32 -1.88 3.44
N GLY A 196 -1.66 -0.95 4.34
CA GLY A 196 -3.05 -0.57 4.63
C GLY A 196 -3.48 0.76 3.99
N SER A 197 -4.62 1.30 4.46
CA SER A 197 -5.12 2.60 3.97
C SER A 197 -4.15 3.75 4.29
N HIS A 198 -4.03 4.68 3.35
CA HIS A 198 -2.99 5.72 3.37
C HIS A 198 -3.20 6.83 4.42
N THR A 199 -4.29 6.78 5.19
CA THR A 199 -4.74 7.85 6.10
C THR A 199 -3.66 8.28 7.07
N ASN A 200 -3.02 7.34 7.77
CA ASN A 200 -2.02 7.64 8.78
C ASN A 200 -0.85 8.43 8.20
N PHE A 201 -0.33 7.96 7.06
CA PHE A 201 0.82 8.60 6.43
C PHE A 201 0.45 9.94 5.78
N ALA A 202 -0.75 10.08 5.20
CA ALA A 202 -1.22 11.36 4.66
C ALA A 202 -1.33 12.44 5.75
N LEU A 203 -1.94 12.11 6.90
CA LEU A 203 -2.03 13.02 8.05
C LEU A 203 -0.64 13.43 8.56
N PHE A 204 0.32 12.50 8.60
CA PHE A 204 1.71 12.80 8.95
C PHE A 204 2.32 13.78 7.94
N MET A 205 2.19 13.51 6.65
CA MET A 205 2.75 14.34 5.57
C MET A 205 2.12 15.73 5.48
N MET A 206 0.87 15.89 5.94
CA MET A 206 0.17 17.18 6.02
C MET A 206 0.51 17.98 7.28
N SER A 207 0.67 17.31 8.43
CA SER A 207 0.98 17.96 9.72
C SER A 207 2.47 18.23 9.94
N ASN A 208 3.34 17.38 9.39
CA ASN A 208 4.80 17.44 9.53
C ASN A 208 5.51 17.62 8.17
N PRO A 209 5.18 18.63 7.34
CA PRO A 209 5.76 18.79 6.01
C PRO A 209 7.28 19.02 6.04
N HIS A 210 7.82 19.46 7.17
CA HIS A 210 9.26 19.64 7.39
C HIS A 210 10.01 18.31 7.52
N LEU A 211 9.38 17.22 7.96
CA LEU A 211 10.02 15.90 8.13
C LEU A 211 10.07 15.05 6.85
N LYS A 212 9.43 15.50 5.76
CA LYS A 212 9.38 14.78 4.47
C LYS A 212 10.76 14.41 3.92
N HIS A 213 11.79 15.21 4.22
CA HIS A 213 13.16 14.98 3.75
C HIS A 213 13.83 13.74 4.36
N ASN A 214 13.31 13.22 5.49
CA ASN A 214 13.78 11.97 6.09
C ASN A 214 13.09 10.73 5.49
N ILE A 215 12.11 10.89 4.58
CA ILE A 215 11.49 9.76 3.90
C ILE A 215 12.30 9.46 2.63
N ASN A 216 13.08 8.39 2.66
CA ASN A 216 13.91 7.98 1.52
C ASN A 216 13.03 7.54 0.33
N HIS A 217 12.04 6.69 0.62
CA HIS A 217 11.18 6.07 -0.37
C HIS A 217 9.89 5.56 0.29
N ILE A 218 8.79 5.57 -0.45
CA ILE A 218 7.50 5.01 -0.03
C ILE A 218 7.17 3.84 -0.96
N TYR A 219 6.95 2.66 -0.40
CA TYR A 219 6.43 1.50 -1.12
C TYR A 219 4.95 1.37 -0.78
N VAL A 220 4.10 1.16 -1.79
CA VAL A 220 2.65 1.17 -1.64
C VAL A 220 2.09 -0.11 -2.26
N MET A 221 1.32 -0.87 -1.49
CA MET A 221 0.32 -1.77 -2.08
C MET A 221 -0.93 -0.95 -2.42
N GLY A 222 -1.45 -1.11 -3.64
CA GLY A 222 -2.82 -0.72 -3.94
C GLY A 222 -3.06 -0.22 -5.36
N GLY A 223 -4.33 0.01 -5.68
CA GLY A 223 -4.79 0.40 -7.01
C GLY A 223 -4.74 -0.72 -8.06
N GLY A 224 -5.37 -0.47 -9.20
CA GLY A 224 -5.24 -1.29 -10.42
C GLY A 224 -4.92 -0.38 -11.61
N VAL A 225 -3.75 -0.54 -12.21
CA VAL A 225 -3.20 0.37 -13.24
C VAL A 225 -3.40 -0.19 -14.65
N ARG A 226 -3.18 -1.49 -14.85
CA ARG A 226 -3.17 -2.12 -16.19
C ARG A 226 -4.07 -3.33 -16.34
N SER A 227 -5.00 -3.53 -15.41
CA SER A 227 -5.99 -4.61 -15.47
C SER A 227 -6.66 -4.73 -16.85
N ARG A 228 -6.31 -5.80 -17.58
CA ARG A 228 -6.63 -6.04 -19.00
C ARG A 228 -7.39 -7.35 -19.23
N ASN A 229 -7.78 -8.08 -18.18
CA ASN A 229 -8.49 -9.35 -18.30
C ASN A 229 -10.00 -9.10 -18.51
N PRO A 230 -10.56 -9.30 -19.72
CA PRO A 230 -11.95 -8.93 -20.00
C PRO A 230 -12.99 -9.83 -19.33
N THR A 231 -12.60 -10.97 -18.72
CA THR A 231 -13.54 -11.92 -18.08
C THR A 231 -13.54 -11.87 -16.55
N GLY A 232 -12.58 -11.21 -15.88
CA GLY A 232 -12.46 -11.28 -14.42
C GLY A 232 -12.29 -12.73 -13.92
N CYS A 233 -12.87 -13.11 -12.77
CA CYS A 233 -12.89 -14.52 -12.33
C CYS A 233 -13.86 -15.41 -13.13
N CYS A 234 -14.53 -14.89 -14.16
CA CYS A 234 -15.42 -15.71 -14.97
C CYS A 234 -14.57 -16.62 -15.87
N PRO A 235 -14.83 -17.94 -15.86
CA PRO A 235 -14.16 -18.89 -16.76
C PRO A 235 -14.13 -18.38 -18.20
N ALA A 236 -13.07 -18.71 -18.94
CA ALA A 236 -12.83 -18.18 -20.29
C ALA A 236 -13.97 -18.42 -21.31
N ASN A 237 -14.91 -19.32 -20.99
CA ASN A 237 -16.07 -19.68 -21.81
C ASN A 237 -17.41 -19.13 -21.28
N SER A 238 -17.43 -18.38 -20.17
CA SER A 238 -18.68 -17.85 -19.58
C SER A 238 -19.24 -16.66 -20.37
N THR A 239 -20.55 -16.65 -20.57
CA THR A 239 -21.24 -15.50 -21.17
C THR A 239 -21.38 -14.34 -20.17
N ALA A 240 -21.61 -13.13 -20.68
CA ALA A 240 -21.83 -11.94 -19.85
C ALA A 240 -23.09 -12.00 -18.95
N ALA A 241 -23.96 -12.99 -19.12
CA ALA A 241 -25.12 -13.24 -18.25
C ALA A 241 -24.82 -14.28 -17.14
N GLU A 242 -23.87 -15.18 -17.36
CA GLU A 242 -23.41 -16.18 -16.38
C GLU A 242 -22.27 -15.64 -15.49
N CYS A 243 -21.58 -14.60 -15.96
CA CYS A 243 -20.46 -13.97 -15.28
C CYS A 243 -20.93 -13.17 -14.04
N GLN A 244 -20.96 -13.85 -12.89
CA GLN A 244 -21.10 -13.25 -11.56
C GLN A 244 -19.84 -12.42 -11.24
N PRO A 245 -19.95 -11.11 -10.89
CA PRO A 245 -18.80 -10.35 -10.42
C PRO A 245 -18.23 -10.93 -9.13
N ARG A 246 -16.99 -11.41 -9.21
CA ARG A 246 -16.16 -11.94 -8.10
C ARG A 246 -14.89 -11.09 -7.96
N GLN A 247 -14.08 -11.27 -6.91
CA GLN A 247 -12.84 -10.48 -6.67
C GLN A 247 -11.69 -10.81 -7.66
N CYS A 248 -11.86 -10.63 -8.97
CA CYS A 248 -10.71 -10.66 -9.89
C CYS A 248 -10.86 -9.63 -11.01
N GLY A 249 -9.80 -8.84 -11.18
CA GLY A 249 -9.23 -8.61 -12.50
C GLY A 249 -10.03 -7.73 -13.47
N ASN A 250 -11.05 -7.02 -13.03
CA ASN A 250 -11.71 -5.97 -13.79
C ASN A 250 -11.50 -4.61 -13.10
N ARG A 251 -10.31 -4.03 -13.29
CA ARG A 251 -9.88 -2.67 -12.88
C ARG A 251 -9.69 -2.43 -11.38
N GLY A 252 -10.49 -3.03 -10.50
CA GLY A 252 -10.36 -2.97 -9.04
C GLY A 252 -10.65 -4.30 -8.35
N ASN A 253 -10.75 -4.30 -7.01
CA ASN A 253 -11.12 -5.49 -6.19
C ASN A 253 -12.30 -5.25 -5.21
N LEU A 254 -12.95 -4.08 -5.25
CA LEU A 254 -14.05 -3.67 -4.36
C LEU A 254 -15.36 -4.50 -4.54
N PHE A 255 -15.37 -5.76 -4.15
CA PHE A 255 -16.47 -6.71 -4.45
C PHE A 255 -17.84 -6.34 -3.85
N THR A 256 -17.86 -5.77 -2.64
CA THR A 256 -19.10 -5.34 -1.97
C THR A 256 -19.82 -4.21 -2.70
N ASP A 257 -19.10 -3.49 -3.57
CA ASP A 257 -19.62 -2.33 -4.29
C ASP A 257 -19.14 -2.22 -5.75
N TYR A 258 -18.81 -3.36 -6.35
CA TYR A 258 -18.31 -3.45 -7.72
C TYR A 258 -19.27 -2.82 -8.75
N THR A 259 -20.57 -2.80 -8.47
CA THR A 259 -21.59 -2.23 -9.36
C THR A 259 -21.57 -0.71 -9.39
N SER A 260 -21.22 -0.04 -8.29
CA SER A 260 -21.05 1.40 -8.25
C SER A 260 -19.64 1.77 -8.70
N ASN A 261 -18.62 1.13 -8.13
CA ASN A 261 -17.21 1.51 -8.30
C ASN A 261 -16.31 0.29 -8.63
N PRO A 262 -16.32 -0.17 -9.90
CA PRO A 262 -15.49 -1.31 -10.32
C PRO A 262 -14.00 -0.96 -10.49
N TYR A 263 -13.59 0.30 -10.31
CA TYR A 263 -12.23 0.76 -10.60
C TYR A 263 -11.33 0.79 -9.37
N SER A 264 -11.93 0.81 -8.17
CA SER A 264 -11.19 1.00 -6.94
C SER A 264 -10.67 -0.30 -6.35
N GLU A 265 -9.50 -0.18 -5.74
CA GLU A 265 -8.89 -1.20 -4.89
C GLU A 265 -9.06 -0.76 -3.42
N PHE A 266 -9.20 -1.69 -2.48
CA PHE A 266 -9.53 -1.42 -1.07
C PHE A 266 -8.66 -0.36 -0.37
N ASN A 267 -7.33 -0.45 -0.41
CA ASN A 267 -6.42 0.49 0.25
C ASN A 267 -6.49 1.91 -0.33
N MET A 268 -6.76 2.03 -1.63
CA MET A 268 -7.05 3.30 -2.30
C MET A 268 -8.48 3.79 -2.05
N PHE A 269 -9.44 2.88 -1.87
CA PHE A 269 -10.86 3.17 -1.67
C PHE A 269 -11.16 3.63 -0.25
N ALA A 270 -10.51 3.02 0.74
CA ALA A 270 -10.70 3.34 2.16
C ALA A 270 -10.45 4.84 2.43
N ASP A 271 -9.46 5.43 1.76
CA ASP A 271 -9.26 6.87 1.76
C ASP A 271 -8.58 7.40 0.46
N PRO A 272 -9.38 7.79 -0.55
CA PRO A 272 -8.86 8.29 -1.82
C PRO A 272 -8.13 9.63 -1.68
N PHE A 273 -8.48 10.45 -0.67
CA PHE A 273 -7.81 11.73 -0.45
C PHE A 273 -6.45 11.53 0.20
N ALA A 274 -6.35 10.66 1.21
CA ALA A 274 -5.06 10.30 1.79
C ALA A 274 -4.12 9.68 0.74
N ALA A 275 -4.61 8.74 -0.06
CA ALA A 275 -3.83 8.17 -1.16
C ALA A 275 -3.35 9.26 -2.14
N TYR A 276 -4.21 10.23 -2.50
CA TYR A 276 -3.77 11.38 -3.30
C TYR A 276 -2.64 12.17 -2.61
N GLN A 277 -2.76 12.49 -1.33
CA GLN A 277 -1.73 13.24 -0.59
C GLN A 277 -0.38 12.51 -0.55
N VAL A 278 -0.39 11.17 -0.43
CA VAL A 278 0.85 10.37 -0.47
C VAL A 278 1.49 10.38 -1.86
N PHE A 279 0.72 10.15 -2.93
CA PHE A 279 1.26 10.12 -4.30
C PHE A 279 1.74 11.50 -4.77
N HIS A 280 1.07 12.57 -4.35
CA HIS A 280 1.42 13.95 -4.67
C HIS A 280 2.36 14.59 -3.64
N SER A 281 2.92 13.80 -2.72
CA SER A 281 3.73 14.30 -1.59
C SER A 281 5.07 14.94 -1.96
N GLY A 282 5.59 14.63 -3.15
CA GLY A 282 6.95 14.97 -3.62
C GLY A 282 8.00 13.88 -3.36
N VAL A 283 7.70 12.87 -2.55
CA VAL A 283 8.62 11.78 -2.20
C VAL A 283 8.72 10.73 -3.35
N PRO A 284 9.83 9.98 -3.48
CA PRO A 284 9.87 8.77 -4.30
C PRO A 284 8.81 7.75 -3.85
N VAL A 285 8.03 7.23 -4.81
CA VAL A 285 6.97 6.25 -4.56
C VAL A 285 7.12 5.09 -5.54
N THR A 286 7.14 3.87 -5.03
CA THR A 286 6.96 2.63 -5.80
C THR A 286 5.57 2.09 -5.52
N LEU A 287 4.76 1.92 -6.57
CA LEU A 287 3.46 1.28 -6.47
C LEU A 287 3.55 -0.20 -6.86
N VAL A 288 2.92 -1.04 -6.06
CA VAL A 288 2.64 -2.45 -6.33
C VAL A 288 1.12 -2.58 -6.48
N PRO A 289 0.58 -2.44 -7.70
CA PRO A 289 -0.85 -2.55 -7.95
C PRO A 289 -1.30 -4.00 -8.01
N LEU A 290 -2.61 -4.22 -7.95
CA LEU A 290 -3.25 -5.54 -8.13
C LEU A 290 -2.72 -6.27 -9.38
N ASP A 291 -2.46 -5.54 -10.47
CA ASP A 291 -2.01 -6.15 -11.72
C ASP A 291 -0.56 -6.65 -11.73
N ALA A 292 0.26 -6.27 -10.74
CA ALA A 292 1.63 -6.76 -10.61
C ALA A 292 1.71 -8.21 -10.09
N THR A 293 0.70 -8.67 -9.34
CA THR A 293 0.67 -10.06 -8.81
C THR A 293 -0.09 -11.04 -9.72
N ASN A 294 -0.76 -10.58 -10.78
CA ASN A 294 -1.58 -11.40 -11.71
C ASN A 294 -0.88 -12.68 -12.23
N THR A 295 0.45 -12.71 -12.29
CA THR A 295 1.25 -13.85 -12.78
C THR A 295 1.71 -14.81 -11.67
N ILE A 296 1.45 -14.47 -10.40
CA ILE A 296 1.91 -15.18 -9.20
C ILE A 296 0.78 -15.42 -8.17
N PRO A 297 -0.39 -15.99 -8.57
CA PRO A 297 -1.38 -16.44 -7.60
C PRO A 297 -0.78 -17.51 -6.67
N ILE A 298 -1.28 -17.60 -5.44
CA ILE A 298 -0.94 -18.69 -4.54
C ILE A 298 -1.40 -19.99 -5.18
N ASN A 299 -0.46 -20.88 -5.48
CA ASN A 299 -0.77 -22.17 -6.09
C ASN A 299 -0.71 -23.32 -5.08
N LYS A 300 -1.28 -24.47 -5.44
CA LYS A 300 -1.30 -25.67 -4.61
C LYS A 300 0.09 -26.09 -4.09
N LYS A 301 1.15 -25.96 -4.89
CA LYS A 301 2.52 -26.28 -4.46
C LYS A 301 3.03 -25.33 -3.35
N PHE A 302 2.71 -24.05 -3.41
CA PHE A 302 3.03 -23.09 -2.34
C PHE A 302 2.30 -23.47 -1.04
N PHE A 303 1.00 -23.78 -1.14
CA PHE A 303 0.19 -24.21 -0.01
C PHE A 303 0.74 -25.51 0.63
N GLU A 304 0.98 -26.54 -0.18
CA GLU A 304 1.59 -27.80 0.25
C GLU A 304 3.00 -27.60 0.84
N THR A 305 3.74 -26.58 0.39
CA THR A 305 5.05 -26.25 0.98
C THR A 305 4.89 -25.79 2.43
N PHE A 306 3.91 -24.91 2.73
CA PHE A 306 3.61 -24.55 4.11
C PHE A 306 3.05 -25.73 4.90
N GLU A 307 2.14 -26.51 4.33
CA GLU A 307 1.55 -27.70 4.98
C GLU A 307 2.61 -28.70 5.45
N ASN A 308 3.64 -28.95 4.62
CA ASN A 308 4.70 -29.91 4.91
C ASN A 308 5.86 -29.34 5.76
N ASN A 309 5.96 -28.01 5.95
CA ASN A 309 7.12 -27.37 6.59
C ASN A 309 6.79 -26.56 7.87
N GLN A 310 5.81 -27.03 8.63
CA GLN A 310 5.34 -26.43 9.89
C GLN A 310 6.29 -26.66 11.09
N ARG A 311 7.60 -26.63 10.88
CA ARG A 311 8.62 -26.95 11.90
C ARG A 311 8.85 -25.84 12.92
N THR A 312 8.50 -24.60 12.57
CA THR A 312 8.59 -23.46 13.47
C THR A 312 7.19 -22.96 13.80
N TYR A 313 7.10 -22.23 14.91
CA TYR A 313 5.83 -21.75 15.44
C TYR A 313 5.18 -20.69 14.53
N GLU A 314 6.02 -19.86 13.90
CA GLU A 314 5.59 -18.90 12.89
C GLU A 314 5.08 -19.61 11.64
N ALA A 315 5.76 -20.67 11.17
CA ALA A 315 5.32 -21.44 10.00
C ALA A 315 3.98 -22.16 10.24
N GLN A 316 3.72 -22.62 11.47
CA GLN A 316 2.41 -23.16 11.88
C GLN A 316 1.32 -22.07 11.84
N TYR A 317 1.58 -20.89 12.43
CA TYR A 317 0.63 -19.77 12.41
C TYR A 317 0.31 -19.29 10.99
N THR A 318 1.36 -19.20 10.17
CA THR A 318 1.31 -18.83 8.75
C THR A 318 0.49 -19.84 7.95
N PHE A 319 0.69 -21.14 8.18
CA PHE A 319 -0.11 -22.20 7.55
C PHE A 319 -1.57 -22.17 7.99
N LEU A 320 -1.87 -21.98 9.28
CA LEU A 320 -3.25 -21.90 9.77
C LEU A 320 -4.02 -20.72 9.14
N SER A 321 -3.36 -19.56 9.02
CA SER A 321 -3.90 -18.37 8.36
C SER A 321 -4.15 -18.62 6.86
N LEU A 322 -3.19 -19.23 6.17
CA LEU A 322 -3.35 -19.59 4.76
C LEU A 322 -4.46 -20.63 4.55
N LYS A 323 -4.55 -21.60 5.45
CA LYS A 323 -5.53 -22.67 5.41
C LYS A 323 -6.94 -22.12 5.59
N ILE A 324 -7.17 -21.23 6.55
CA ILE A 324 -8.50 -20.65 6.71
C ILE A 324 -8.84 -19.73 5.54
N ALA A 325 -7.91 -18.92 5.06
CA ALA A 325 -8.13 -18.06 3.89
C ALA A 325 -8.54 -18.88 2.64
N ARG A 326 -7.98 -20.08 2.47
CA ARG A 326 -8.41 -21.07 1.46
C ARG A 326 -9.79 -21.65 1.78
N ASP A 327 -10.01 -22.12 3.00
CA ASP A 327 -11.22 -22.85 3.41
C ASP A 327 -12.46 -21.94 3.51
N THR A 328 -12.27 -20.62 3.64
CA THR A 328 -13.32 -19.59 3.65
C THR A 328 -13.28 -18.68 2.42
N TRP A 329 -12.50 -19.02 1.40
CA TRP A 329 -12.47 -18.24 0.17
C TRP A 329 -13.85 -18.22 -0.50
N PHE A 330 -14.24 -17.07 -1.05
CA PHE A 330 -15.60 -16.87 -1.56
C PHE A 330 -15.88 -17.65 -2.86
N ASP A 331 -14.85 -18.28 -3.47
CA ASP A 331 -15.01 -19.17 -4.60
C ASP A 331 -14.10 -20.41 -4.56
N ASP A 332 -14.45 -21.41 -5.36
CA ASP A 332 -13.70 -22.67 -5.52
C ASP A 332 -12.33 -22.49 -6.20
N GLU A 333 -11.93 -21.25 -6.53
CA GLU A 333 -10.79 -20.92 -7.39
C GLU A 333 -9.65 -20.22 -6.63
N PHE A 334 -9.57 -20.37 -5.30
CA PHE A 334 -8.51 -19.81 -4.43
C PHE A 334 -7.10 -19.88 -5.05
N TYR A 335 -6.74 -21.00 -5.68
CA TYR A 335 -5.42 -21.17 -6.29
C TYR A 335 -5.18 -20.38 -7.60
N GLN A 336 -6.17 -19.64 -8.06
CA GLN A 336 -6.16 -18.78 -9.24
C GLN A 336 -6.55 -17.33 -8.91
N SER A 337 -7.29 -17.09 -7.81
CA SER A 337 -7.84 -15.79 -7.41
C SER A 337 -7.24 -15.19 -6.12
N TYR A 338 -6.48 -15.96 -5.31
CA TYR A 338 -5.77 -15.44 -4.14
C TYR A 338 -4.30 -15.06 -4.43
N PHE A 339 -3.87 -13.91 -3.92
CA PHE A 339 -2.53 -13.35 -4.11
C PHE A 339 -2.02 -12.79 -2.78
N MET A 340 -0.70 -12.74 -2.60
CA MET A 340 -0.05 -12.14 -1.42
C MET A 340 0.46 -10.75 -1.78
N TRP A 341 -0.43 -9.76 -1.88
CA TRP A 341 -0.09 -8.43 -2.39
C TRP A 341 0.89 -7.69 -1.46
N ASP A 342 0.65 -7.76 -0.16
CA ASP A 342 1.46 -7.02 0.81
C ASP A 342 2.84 -7.65 1.03
N SER A 343 2.88 -8.98 1.05
CA SER A 343 4.15 -9.71 1.13
C SER A 343 4.99 -9.52 -0.13
N PHE A 344 4.37 -9.44 -1.31
CA PHE A 344 5.06 -9.09 -2.54
C PHE A 344 5.58 -7.65 -2.50
N THR A 345 4.80 -6.71 -1.93
CA THR A 345 5.22 -5.32 -1.71
C THR A 345 6.43 -5.22 -0.78
N ALA A 346 6.44 -5.97 0.33
CA ALA A 346 7.58 -6.05 1.24
C ALA A 346 8.82 -6.68 0.56
N GLY A 347 8.65 -7.74 -0.23
CA GLY A 347 9.72 -8.35 -1.03
C GLY A 347 10.32 -7.38 -2.05
N VAL A 348 9.46 -6.66 -2.79
CA VAL A 348 9.86 -5.63 -3.77
C VAL A 348 10.67 -4.53 -3.07
N ALA A 349 10.18 -4.01 -1.94
CA ALA A 349 10.88 -2.98 -1.17
C ALA A 349 12.28 -3.44 -0.70
N VAL A 350 12.36 -4.64 -0.13
CA VAL A 350 13.61 -5.22 0.39
C VAL A 350 14.62 -5.47 -0.72
N SER A 351 14.20 -6.00 -1.86
CA SER A 351 15.08 -6.23 -3.01
C SER A 351 15.68 -4.91 -3.55
N ILE A 352 14.87 -3.86 -3.70
CA ILE A 352 15.38 -2.54 -4.14
C ILE A 352 16.35 -1.95 -3.11
N MET A 353 16.05 -2.04 -1.81
CA MET A 353 16.98 -1.59 -0.77
C MET A 353 18.32 -2.34 -0.83
N ARG A 354 18.32 -3.69 -0.93
CA ARG A 354 19.54 -4.50 -1.12
C ARG A 354 20.34 -4.12 -2.36
N ASN A 355 19.66 -3.79 -3.45
CA ASN A 355 20.31 -3.49 -4.73
C ASN A 355 20.79 -2.03 -4.81
N SER A 356 20.21 -1.11 -4.03
CA SER A 356 20.58 0.32 -4.04
C SER A 356 22.03 0.61 -3.65
N GLY A 357 22.66 -0.23 -2.82
CA GLY A 357 24.06 -0.10 -2.41
C GLY A 357 25.09 -0.63 -3.42
N LYS A 358 24.67 -1.19 -4.56
CA LYS A 358 25.59 -1.80 -5.54
C LYS A 358 25.95 -0.77 -6.63
N ASN A 359 27.21 -0.34 -6.66
CA ASN A 359 27.76 0.73 -7.51
C ASN A 359 27.49 0.66 -9.05
N ASN A 360 26.89 -0.41 -9.57
CA ASN A 360 26.57 -0.58 -10.99
C ASN A 360 25.05 -0.52 -11.31
N ASN A 361 24.16 -0.54 -10.32
CA ASN A 361 22.71 -0.68 -10.57
C ASN A 361 22.03 0.66 -10.87
N LYS A 362 22.12 1.10 -12.13
CA LYS A 362 21.51 2.35 -12.61
C LYS A 362 20.01 2.28 -12.94
N ASN A 363 19.41 1.08 -12.95
CA ASN A 363 18.12 0.83 -13.61
C ASN A 363 17.02 0.20 -12.72
N GLY A 364 17.05 0.38 -11.39
CA GLY A 364 15.95 -0.05 -10.51
C GLY A 364 15.65 -1.56 -10.51
N GLU A 365 16.67 -2.40 -10.67
CA GLU A 365 16.54 -3.86 -10.73
C GLU A 365 15.94 -4.44 -9.44
N ASN A 366 14.98 -5.35 -9.61
CA ASN A 366 14.29 -6.06 -8.55
C ASN A 366 14.33 -7.57 -8.82
N ASP A 367 14.54 -8.36 -7.78
CA ASP A 367 14.69 -9.82 -7.89
C ASP A 367 13.36 -10.54 -8.16
N PHE A 368 12.23 -9.85 -7.96
CA PHE A 368 10.87 -10.41 -8.02
C PHE A 368 9.98 -9.80 -9.12
N ALA A 369 10.34 -8.62 -9.64
CA ALA A 369 9.48 -7.84 -10.54
C ALA A 369 10.26 -7.13 -11.66
N GLU A 370 9.67 -7.06 -12.85
CA GLU A 370 9.98 -5.97 -13.78
C GLU A 370 9.28 -4.71 -13.22
N MET A 371 10.05 -3.75 -12.71
CA MET A 371 9.50 -2.49 -12.20
C MET A 371 8.83 -1.71 -13.34
N GLU A 372 7.80 -0.90 -13.04
CA GLU A 372 7.41 0.18 -13.95
C GLU A 372 7.04 1.46 -13.18
N TYR A 373 7.65 2.57 -13.59
CA TYR A 373 7.20 3.89 -13.17
C TYR A 373 6.21 4.44 -14.22
N MET A 374 5.30 5.32 -13.78
CA MET A 374 4.27 5.89 -14.62
C MET A 374 3.78 7.21 -14.04
N ASN A 375 3.20 8.08 -14.86
CA ASN A 375 2.41 9.22 -14.36
C ASN A 375 1.09 8.69 -13.78
N ILE A 376 1.06 8.48 -12.47
CA ILE A 376 -0.11 8.00 -11.73
C ILE A 376 -0.73 9.17 -10.96
N THR A 377 -2.06 9.22 -10.95
CA THR A 377 -2.82 10.07 -10.01
C THR A 377 -3.98 9.29 -9.43
N VAL A 378 -4.30 9.54 -8.17
CA VAL A 378 -5.51 9.04 -7.52
C VAL A 378 -6.68 9.94 -7.93
N VAL A 379 -7.85 9.35 -8.17
CA VAL A 379 -9.11 10.08 -8.45
C VAL A 379 -9.88 10.19 -7.15
N THR A 380 -10.05 11.41 -6.65
CA THR A 380 -10.68 11.67 -5.33
C THR A 380 -12.16 12.08 -5.41
N SER A 381 -12.71 12.26 -6.62
CA SER A 381 -14.10 12.65 -6.84
C SER A 381 -14.60 12.21 -8.22
N ASN A 382 -15.92 12.08 -8.40
CA ASN A 382 -16.56 11.64 -9.64
C ASN A 382 -16.62 12.77 -10.69
N LYS A 383 -16.82 12.39 -11.96
CA LYS A 383 -17.01 13.34 -13.06
C LYS A 383 -18.42 13.98 -13.03
N PRO A 384 -18.57 15.27 -13.37
CA PRO A 384 -17.51 16.22 -13.72
C PRO A 384 -16.71 16.68 -12.49
N TYR A 385 -15.39 16.53 -12.55
CA TYR A 385 -14.49 16.92 -11.46
C TYR A 385 -14.63 18.42 -11.15
N GLY A 386 -14.40 18.79 -9.89
CA GLY A 386 -14.49 20.18 -9.43
C GLY A 386 -15.91 20.73 -9.30
N LYS A 387 -16.94 20.06 -9.84
CA LYS A 387 -18.32 20.50 -9.68
C LYS A 387 -18.94 19.92 -8.40
N SER A 388 -19.09 20.77 -7.38
CA SER A 388 -19.80 20.40 -6.16
C SER A 388 -21.30 20.16 -6.43
N ASP A 389 -21.83 19.12 -5.82
CA ASP A 389 -23.25 18.75 -5.75
C ASP A 389 -23.75 18.64 -4.29
N GLY A 390 -22.93 19.05 -3.32
CA GLY A 390 -23.20 18.92 -1.88
C GLY A 390 -22.73 17.59 -1.25
N SER A 391 -22.28 16.60 -2.04
CA SER A 391 -21.81 15.31 -1.50
C SER A 391 -20.44 15.37 -0.84
N ASN A 392 -19.67 16.45 -0.97
CA ASN A 392 -18.28 16.50 -0.55
C ASN A 392 -18.06 17.27 0.77
N PRO A 393 -17.65 16.60 1.87
CA PRO A 393 -17.56 17.20 3.20
C PRO A 393 -16.42 18.22 3.35
N PHE A 394 -15.49 18.31 2.39
CA PHE A 394 -14.49 19.37 2.37
C PHE A 394 -15.07 20.72 1.94
N PHE A 395 -16.18 20.74 1.20
CA PHE A 395 -16.75 21.94 0.60
C PHE A 395 -18.22 22.19 1.00
N ASP A 396 -19.01 21.15 1.28
CA ASP A 396 -20.43 21.31 1.64
C ASP A 396 -20.62 22.14 2.91
N LYS A 397 -21.59 23.06 2.88
CA LYS A 397 -21.98 23.97 3.98
C LYS A 397 -20.82 24.71 4.67
N ARG A 398 -19.72 24.93 3.95
CA ARG A 398 -18.50 25.57 4.48
C ARG A 398 -18.26 26.94 3.86
N ARG A 399 -17.89 27.90 4.72
CA ARG A 399 -17.39 29.22 4.29
C ARG A 399 -15.98 29.14 3.70
N THR A 400 -15.16 28.24 4.23
CA THR A 400 -13.78 27.95 3.80
C THR A 400 -13.62 26.43 3.68
N PRO A 401 -13.10 25.90 2.55
CA PRO A 401 -12.89 24.47 2.41
C PRO A 401 -11.93 23.90 3.46
N LYS A 402 -12.14 22.64 3.88
CA LYS A 402 -11.17 21.93 4.73
C LYS A 402 -9.79 21.91 4.05
N PHE A 403 -8.72 21.86 4.84
CA PHE A 403 -7.33 21.73 4.39
C PHE A 403 -6.89 22.78 3.34
N ASN A 404 -7.53 23.96 3.33
CA ASN A 404 -7.31 25.03 2.36
C ASN A 404 -7.46 24.59 0.88
N LEU A 405 -8.29 23.58 0.60
CA LEU A 405 -8.48 23.07 -0.76
C LEU A 405 -9.14 24.12 -1.68
N THR A 406 -8.67 24.22 -2.92
CA THR A 406 -9.23 25.12 -3.92
C THR A 406 -10.65 24.71 -4.32
N LEU A 407 -11.63 25.61 -4.16
CA LEU A 407 -12.99 25.42 -4.66
C LEU A 407 -12.98 25.34 -6.20
N GLY A 408 -13.59 24.30 -6.76
CA GLY A 408 -13.53 24.01 -8.20
C GLY A 408 -12.30 23.17 -8.60
N GLY A 409 -11.42 22.83 -7.66
CA GLY A 409 -10.23 22.01 -7.90
C GLY A 409 -10.55 20.51 -8.03
N VAL A 410 -9.51 19.68 -8.22
CA VAL A 410 -9.64 18.22 -8.44
C VAL A 410 -10.41 17.47 -7.34
N HIS A 411 -10.46 18.04 -6.13
CA HIS A 411 -11.19 17.49 -5.00
C HIS A 411 -12.65 17.97 -4.89
N SER A 412 -13.07 19.05 -5.57
CA SER A 412 -14.41 19.64 -5.36
C SER A 412 -15.56 18.94 -6.11
N GLY A 413 -15.29 17.81 -6.77
CA GLY A 413 -16.33 16.99 -7.39
C GLY A 413 -17.12 16.18 -6.36
N HIS A 414 -18.10 15.43 -6.88
CA HIS A 414 -18.91 14.51 -6.09
C HIS A 414 -18.06 13.43 -5.41
N VAL A 415 -18.39 13.03 -4.18
CA VAL A 415 -17.79 11.86 -3.51
C VAL A 415 -18.87 10.93 -2.98
N GLN A 416 -18.55 9.64 -3.00
CA GLN A 416 -19.50 8.56 -2.79
C GLN A 416 -20.19 8.66 -1.41
N MET A 417 -21.52 8.75 -1.40
CA MET A 417 -22.35 8.98 -0.21
C MET A 417 -22.75 7.71 0.55
N GLY A 418 -22.48 6.54 -0.03
CA GLY A 418 -22.63 5.21 0.55
C GLY A 418 -22.32 4.17 -0.54
N LEU A 419 -22.27 2.88 -0.21
CA LEU A 419 -21.87 1.85 -1.19
C LEU A 419 -22.57 2.01 -2.55
N ARG A 420 -23.90 1.87 -2.59
CA ARG A 420 -24.65 1.89 -3.85
C ARG A 420 -24.83 3.27 -4.51
N ASP A 421 -24.06 4.29 -4.12
CA ASP A 421 -24.08 5.61 -4.76
C ASP A 421 -23.30 5.56 -6.09
N PRO A 422 -23.96 5.66 -7.25
CA PRO A 422 -23.38 5.28 -8.53
C PRO A 422 -22.22 6.17 -8.97
N PHE A 423 -21.08 5.56 -9.35
CA PHE A 423 -20.01 6.28 -10.02
C PHE A 423 -20.54 6.91 -11.32
N CYS A 424 -20.46 8.23 -11.41
CA CYS A 424 -21.18 9.00 -12.43
C CYS A 424 -20.55 8.86 -13.83
N ILE A 425 -20.90 7.80 -14.56
CA ILE A 425 -20.53 7.61 -15.96
C ILE A 425 -21.38 8.55 -16.85
N PRO A 426 -20.80 9.54 -17.55
CA PRO A 426 -21.60 10.51 -18.29
C PRO A 426 -22.21 9.91 -19.56
N LYS A 427 -23.53 9.74 -19.60
CA LYS A 427 -24.31 9.70 -20.85
C LYS A 427 -25.01 11.04 -21.06
N SER A 428 -24.45 11.83 -21.97
CA SER A 428 -24.92 13.15 -22.44
C SER A 428 -25.09 14.25 -21.36
N GLY A 429 -24.88 15.49 -21.78
CA GLY A 429 -24.68 16.61 -20.87
C GLY A 429 -25.92 17.03 -20.06
N LYS A 430 -25.92 16.75 -18.76
CA LYS A 430 -26.36 17.64 -17.66
C LYS A 430 -25.96 17.01 -16.34
N GLY A 431 -25.21 17.74 -15.51
CA GLY A 431 -24.62 17.22 -14.26
C GLY A 431 -25.64 16.92 -13.16
N ARG A 432 -26.31 15.77 -13.29
CA ARG A 432 -26.98 15.00 -12.23
C ARG A 432 -26.71 13.53 -12.53
N CYS A 433 -26.17 12.79 -11.56
CA CYS A 433 -25.93 11.36 -11.73
C CYS A 433 -27.29 10.65 -11.79
N LYS A 434 -27.65 10.14 -12.98
CA LYS A 434 -28.91 9.40 -13.18
C LYS A 434 -28.66 7.91 -12.96
N VAL A 435 -29.33 7.36 -11.96
CA VAL A 435 -29.51 5.91 -11.82
C VAL A 435 -30.24 5.39 -13.05
N GLU A 436 -29.58 4.60 -13.89
CA GLU A 436 -30.20 3.92 -15.04
C GLU A 436 -30.26 2.39 -14.78
N ILE A 437 -31.10 1.96 -13.82
CA ILE A 437 -31.52 0.55 -13.73
C ILE A 437 -32.46 0.28 -14.92
N ASN A 438 -31.88 0.08 -16.10
CA ASN A 438 -32.64 -0.07 -17.34
C ASN A 438 -32.79 -1.55 -17.72
N LEU A 439 -33.67 -2.25 -17.00
CA LEU A 439 -34.05 -3.65 -17.30
C LEU A 439 -34.60 -3.84 -18.73
N ARG A 440 -34.96 -2.77 -19.46
CA ARG A 440 -35.48 -2.88 -20.84
C ARG A 440 -34.40 -2.99 -21.91
N ASN A 441 -33.17 -2.56 -21.65
CA ASN A 441 -32.11 -2.57 -22.68
C ASN A 441 -31.48 -3.95 -22.92
N LEU A 442 -31.73 -4.95 -22.07
CA LEU A 442 -31.31 -6.33 -22.32
C LEU A 442 -32.21 -7.02 -23.39
N LEU A 443 -33.44 -6.55 -23.58
CA LEU A 443 -34.41 -7.13 -24.51
C LEU A 443 -34.39 -6.54 -25.93
N MET A 444 -33.78 -5.36 -26.14
CA MET A 444 -33.78 -4.69 -27.47
C MET A 444 -32.47 -4.80 -28.26
N LYS A 445 -31.54 -5.67 -27.87
CA LYS A 445 -30.30 -5.94 -28.62
C LYS A 445 -30.35 -7.17 -29.54
N LEU A 446 -31.53 -7.76 -29.73
CA LEU A 446 -31.80 -8.81 -30.72
C LEU A 446 -32.44 -8.29 -32.03
N SER A 447 -32.43 -6.97 -32.26
CA SER A 447 -32.86 -6.38 -33.54
C SER A 447 -31.96 -5.20 -33.96
N SER A 448 -31.88 -4.96 -35.26
CA SER A 448 -31.05 -3.94 -35.94
C SER A 448 -29.52 -4.05 -35.79
N THR A 449 -28.96 -5.08 -36.41
CA THR A 449 -27.72 -4.90 -37.21
C THR A 449 -28.02 -3.96 -38.39
N VAL A 450 -26.98 -3.36 -39.01
CA VAL A 450 -26.91 -2.76 -40.38
C VAL A 450 -26.82 -1.20 -40.49
N LEU A 451 -25.65 -0.75 -40.99
CA LEU A 451 -25.28 0.49 -41.73
C LEU A 451 -24.74 1.80 -41.06
N ARG A 452 -23.53 2.17 -41.56
CA ARG A 452 -22.97 3.50 -41.96
C ARG A 452 -22.21 4.43 -40.98
N GLU A 453 -20.86 4.31 -41.08
CA GLU A 453 -19.81 5.33 -41.37
C GLU A 453 -20.05 6.86 -41.17
N GLY A 454 -19.02 7.57 -40.66
CA GLY A 454 -18.65 8.92 -41.14
C GLY A 454 -17.99 9.97 -40.19
N ILE A 455 -16.70 10.31 -40.46
CA ILE A 455 -16.07 11.67 -40.43
C ILE A 455 -15.60 12.33 -39.08
N ASP A 456 -14.29 12.18 -38.81
CA ASP A 456 -13.17 13.17 -38.60
C ASP A 456 -13.17 14.50 -37.75
N THR A 457 -12.33 14.47 -36.69
CA THR A 457 -11.25 15.46 -36.31
C THR A 457 -11.59 16.82 -35.56
N PRO A 458 -10.61 17.63 -35.02
CA PRO A 458 -10.35 17.71 -33.55
C PRO A 458 -9.99 19.15 -32.97
N ILE A 459 -9.17 19.23 -31.88
CA ILE A 459 -8.37 20.38 -31.31
C ILE A 459 -8.99 21.12 -30.07
N PRO A 460 -8.24 21.62 -29.03
CA PRO A 460 -6.85 21.36 -28.56
C PRO A 460 -6.70 20.87 -27.08
N THR A 461 -5.46 20.54 -26.71
CA THR A 461 -4.94 20.21 -25.37
C THR A 461 -4.52 21.43 -24.53
N VAL A 462 -4.40 21.25 -23.20
CA VAL A 462 -3.63 22.14 -22.29
C VAL A 462 -2.60 21.32 -21.51
N GLU A 463 -1.45 21.92 -21.24
CA GLU A 463 -0.19 21.26 -20.88
C GLU A 463 -0.11 20.74 -19.44
N ASN A 464 0.39 19.51 -19.27
CA ASN A 464 0.97 19.03 -18.02
C ASN A 464 2.50 19.07 -18.14
N ARG A 465 3.18 19.70 -17.17
CA ARG A 465 4.65 19.66 -17.11
C ARG A 465 5.13 18.27 -16.65
N PRO A 466 6.24 17.74 -17.18
CA PRO A 466 6.75 16.44 -16.77
C PRO A 466 7.44 16.50 -15.40
N PHE A 467 7.21 15.49 -14.57
CA PHE A 467 8.10 15.08 -13.50
C PHE A 467 8.55 13.64 -13.79
N ASN A 468 9.85 13.38 -13.76
CA ASN A 468 10.40 12.07 -14.13
C ASN A 468 10.08 10.99 -13.11
N LYS A 469 9.29 10.01 -13.54
CA LYS A 469 9.17 8.65 -12.99
C LYS A 469 9.07 7.75 -14.25
N GLU A 470 10.07 6.89 -14.53
CA GLU A 470 10.74 6.74 -15.84
C GLU A 470 10.52 5.51 -16.80
N ILE A 471 9.99 4.34 -16.39
CA ILE A 471 10.22 3.03 -17.10
C ILE A 471 9.19 2.62 -18.19
N LEU A 472 9.51 1.58 -18.98
CA LEU A 472 8.87 1.07 -20.19
C LEU A 472 8.98 -0.49 -20.36
N LYS A 473 7.83 -1.14 -20.63
CA LYS A 473 7.59 -2.13 -21.72
C LYS A 473 8.31 -3.51 -21.79
N TRP A 474 7.49 -4.55 -21.99
CA TRP A 474 7.80 -5.98 -21.86
C TRP A 474 8.16 -6.71 -23.18
N ARG A 475 9.03 -7.74 -23.11
CA ARG A 475 9.14 -8.79 -24.14
C ARG A 475 9.58 -10.15 -23.56
N ARG A 476 8.79 -11.19 -23.85
CA ARG A 476 8.96 -12.58 -23.41
C ARG A 476 10.35 -13.15 -23.77
N LEU A 477 11.09 -13.66 -22.78
CA LEU A 477 12.26 -14.53 -22.99
C LEU A 477 11.93 -15.99 -22.64
N GLY A 478 12.62 -16.91 -23.30
CA GLY A 478 12.22 -18.31 -23.43
C GLY A 478 12.50 -19.19 -22.21
N SER A 479 11.80 -20.32 -22.16
CA SER A 479 11.97 -21.37 -21.16
C SER A 479 13.38 -21.96 -21.15
N LEU A 480 14.03 -21.91 -19.98
CA LEU A 480 15.19 -22.77 -19.70
C LEU A 480 14.67 -24.17 -19.33
N LYS A 481 15.08 -25.18 -20.11
CA LYS A 481 14.83 -26.60 -19.77
C LYS A 481 15.68 -27.01 -18.55
N PRO A 482 15.15 -27.82 -17.62
CA PRO A 482 15.98 -28.43 -16.58
C PRO A 482 16.95 -29.45 -17.20
N PRO A 483 18.15 -29.63 -16.62
CA PRO A 483 19.13 -30.59 -17.10
C PRO A 483 18.68 -32.03 -16.84
N SER A 484 18.95 -32.93 -17.79
CA SER A 484 18.67 -34.35 -17.68
C SER A 484 19.66 -35.03 -16.72
N ILE A 485 19.16 -35.55 -15.60
CA ILE A 485 19.92 -36.50 -14.76
C ILE A 485 19.83 -37.88 -15.42
N GLY A 486 20.96 -38.38 -15.90
CA GLY A 486 21.11 -39.75 -16.34
C GLY A 486 22.17 -40.46 -15.51
N ASN A 487 21.83 -41.66 -15.01
CA ASN A 487 22.67 -42.85 -14.83
C ASN A 487 21.69 -43.95 -14.36
N ARG A 488 21.53 -45.07 -15.07
CA ARG A 488 22.47 -46.18 -15.34
C ARG A 488 22.81 -46.98 -14.07
N LEU A 489 22.23 -48.19 -14.06
CA LEU A 489 22.44 -49.33 -13.16
C LEU A 489 21.90 -49.14 -11.73
#